data_AF-A0A832H639-F1
#
_entry.id   AF-A0A832H639-F1
#
_cell.length_a   1.000
_cell.length_b   1.000
_cell.length_c   1.000
_cell.angle_alpha   90.00
_cell.angle_beta   90.00
_cell.angle_gamma   90.00
#
_symmetry.space_group_name_H-M   'P 1'
#
loop_
_entity.id
_entity.type
_entity.pdbx_description
1 polymer ?
#
loop_
_entity_poly.entity_id
_entity_poly.type
_entity_poly.pdbx_seq_one_letter_code
_entity_poly.pdbx_strand_id
1 'polypeptide(L)' 'MIFNKDFEGERRSFTPRETVKGSWKCSECGAEITELPFEPAADRPIYCRECWAKRRKRFSR' A
#
# COMPACT_ATOMS: atom_id res chain seq x y z
N MET A 1 16.73 -27.99 32.57
CA MET A 1 16.20 -26.62 32.43
C MET A 1 15.18 -26.64 31.32
N ILE A 2 13.90 -26.69 31.69
CA ILE A 2 12.75 -26.81 30.78
C ILE A 2 12.41 -25.38 30.32
N PHE A 3 12.85 -25.02 29.11
CA PHE A 3 12.59 -23.72 28.51
C PHE A 3 11.19 -23.75 27.89
N ASN A 4 10.16 -23.55 28.72
CA ASN A 4 8.84 -23.19 28.24
C ASN A 4 8.97 -21.82 27.58
N LYS A 5 8.80 -21.77 26.24
CA LYS A 5 8.76 -20.54 25.46
C LYS A 5 7.44 -20.53 24.73
N ASP A 6 6.42 -20.11 25.46
CA ASP A 6 5.07 -19.86 25.00
C ASP A 6 5.12 -18.93 23.78
N PHE A 7 4.99 -19.55 22.61
CA PHE A 7 4.83 -18.89 21.31
C PHE A 7 3.36 -18.43 21.18
N GLU A 8 2.81 -17.79 22.20
CA GLU A 8 1.51 -17.15 22.12
C GLU A 8 1.72 -15.71 21.69
N GLY A 9 1.96 -15.56 20.38
CA GLY A 9 1.96 -14.29 19.70
C GLY A 9 0.60 -13.62 19.85
N GLU A 10 0.48 -12.84 20.94
CA GLU A 10 -0.53 -11.83 21.23
C GLU A 10 -1.17 -11.33 19.93
N ARG A 11 -2.43 -11.69 19.75
CA ARG A 11 -3.27 -11.38 18.59
C ARG A 11 -3.46 -9.88 18.52
N ARG A 12 -2.46 -9.17 18.00
CA ARG A 12 -2.46 -7.71 17.83
C ARG A 12 -3.69 -7.37 17.02
N SER A 13 -4.69 -6.82 17.69
CA SER A 13 -5.96 -6.38 17.13
C SER A 13 -5.67 -5.52 15.90
N PHE A 14 -5.76 -6.16 14.75
CA PHE A 14 -5.54 -5.56 13.46
C PHE A 14 -6.80 -4.79 13.15
N THR A 15 -6.88 -3.55 13.65
CA THR A 15 -7.88 -2.59 13.17
C THR A 15 -7.81 -2.64 11.64
N PRO A 16 -8.89 -3.05 10.95
CA PRO A 16 -8.86 -3.19 9.50
C PRO A 16 -8.45 -1.85 8.92
N ARG A 17 -7.32 -1.82 8.21
CA ARG A 17 -6.90 -0.62 7.51
C ARG A 17 -7.99 -0.31 6.51
N GLU A 18 -8.69 0.80 6.71
CA GLU A 18 -9.77 1.22 5.82
C GLU A 18 -9.16 1.51 4.46
N THR A 19 -9.32 0.59 3.51
CA THR A 19 -8.93 0.81 2.12
C THR A 19 -10.09 1.49 1.43
N VAL A 20 -9.82 2.65 0.84
CA VAL A 20 -10.80 3.33 0.00
C VAL A 20 -10.85 2.54 -1.31
N LYS A 21 -12.04 2.03 -1.64
CA LYS A 21 -12.33 1.42 -2.93
C LYS A 21 -12.89 2.49 -3.86
N GLY A 22 -12.28 2.67 -5.03
CA GLY A 22 -12.72 3.64 -6.03
C GLY A 22 -11.96 3.44 -7.32
N SER A 23 -12.40 4.05 -8.43
CA SER A 23 -11.76 3.91 -9.73
C SER A 23 -10.94 5.17 -10.08
N TRP A 24 -9.62 5.10 -9.86
CA TRP A 24 -8.71 6.21 -10.17
C TRP A 24 -7.80 5.85 -11.33
N LYS A 25 -7.42 6.84 -12.15
CA LYS A 25 -6.55 6.63 -13.30
C LYS A 25 -5.11 7.01 -12.97
N CYS A 26 -4.17 6.12 -13.28
CA CYS A 26 -2.75 6.41 -13.21
C CYS A 26 -2.39 7.52 -14.20
N SER A 27 -1.71 8.58 -13.73
CA SER A 27 -1.33 9.71 -14.58
C SER A 27 -0.27 9.38 -15.65
N GLU A 28 0.44 8.25 -15.52
CA GLU A 28 1.45 7.83 -16.51
C GLU A 28 0.92 6.82 -17.54
N CYS A 29 0.20 5.78 -17.10
CA CYS A 29 -0.23 4.69 -17.97
C CYS A 29 -1.74 4.59 -18.18
N GLY A 30 -2.54 5.38 -17.45
CA GLY A 30 -4.00 5.30 -17.50
C GLY A 30 -4.60 4.08 -16.81
N ALA A 31 -3.79 3.23 -16.16
CA ALA A 31 -4.27 2.06 -15.42
C ALA A 31 -5.25 2.45 -14.31
N GLU A 32 -6.30 1.66 -14.16
CA GLU A 32 -7.31 1.84 -13.11
C GLU A 32 -6.79 1.28 -11.78
N ILE A 33 -6.82 2.10 -10.75
CA ILE A 33 -6.45 1.76 -9.38
C ILE A 33 -7.74 1.65 -8.59
N THR A 34 -7.98 0.48 -8.02
CA THR A 34 -9.24 0.13 -7.35
C THR A 34 -9.19 0.27 -5.83
N GLU A 35 -7.99 0.35 -5.26
CA GLU A 35 -7.76 0.31 -3.82
C GLU A 35 -6.59 1.21 -3.43
N LEU A 36 -6.85 2.17 -2.54
CA LEU A 36 -5.83 3.05 -1.97
C LEU A 36 -6.01 3.15 -0.44
N PRO A 37 -4.91 3.19 0.33
CA PRO A 37 -4.95 3.39 1.79
C PRO A 37 -5.09 4.87 2.19
N PHE A 38 -5.22 5.76 1.22
CA PHE A 38 -5.36 7.21 1.42
C PHE A 38 -6.43 7.74 0.47
N GLU A 39 -7.05 8.85 0.85
CA GLU A 39 -7.97 9.57 -0.02
C GLU A 39 -7.22 10.20 -1.20
N PRO A 40 -7.59 9.88 -2.44
CA PRO A 40 -6.96 10.44 -3.62
C PRO A 40 -7.41 11.89 -3.84
N ALA A 41 -6.45 12.82 -3.79
CA ALA A 41 -6.69 14.23 -4.07
C ALA A 41 -6.42 14.56 -5.55
N ALA A 42 -7.24 15.41 -6.15
CA ALA A 42 -7.08 15.85 -7.54
C ALA A 42 -5.80 16.66 -7.78
N ASP A 43 -5.25 17.30 -6.74
CA ASP A 43 -4.01 18.07 -6.80
C ASP A 43 -2.74 17.22 -6.96
N ARG A 44 -2.79 15.90 -6.65
CA ARG A 44 -1.59 15.03 -6.66
C ARG A 44 -1.75 13.91 -7.69
N PRO A 45 -0.79 13.76 -8.64
CA PRO A 45 -0.86 12.68 -9.62
C PRO A 45 -0.71 11.33 -8.94
N ILE A 46 -1.63 10.41 -9.23
CA ILE A 46 -1.63 9.06 -8.69
C ILE A 46 -0.88 8.16 -9.66
N TYR A 47 -0.02 7.31 -9.11
CA TYR A 47 0.74 6.33 -9.87
C TYR A 47 0.38 4.91 -9.42
N CYS A 48 0.22 4.01 -10.40
CA CYS A 48 0.06 2.60 -10.09
C CYS A 48 1.38 2.02 -9.52
N ARG A 49 1.30 0.84 -8.90
CA ARG A 49 2.45 0.15 -8.30
C ARG A 49 3.62 0.02 -9.28
N GLU A 50 3.35 -0.20 -10.56
CA GLU A 50 4.37 -0.38 -11.60
C GLU A 50 5.07 0.94 -11.97
N CYS A 51 4.32 2.01 -12.25
CA CYS A 51 4.89 3.34 -12.54
C CYS A 51 5.71 3.85 -11.34
N TRP A 52 5.17 3.68 -10.13
CA TRP A 52 5.89 4.02 -8.90
C TRP A 52 7.19 3.21 -8.72
N ALA A 53 7.16 1.91 -9.02
CA ALA A 53 8.36 1.06 -8.95
C ALA A 53 9.41 1.45 -9.99
N LYS A 54 9.02 1.76 -11.23
CA LYS A 54 9.93 2.26 -12.28
C LYS A 54 10.60 3.56 -11.86
N ARG A 55 9.83 4.48 -11.29
CA ARG A 55 10.31 5.79 -10.84
C ARG A 55 11.26 5.68 -9.64
N ARG A 56 10.92 4.85 -8.64
CA ARG A 56 11.80 4.60 -7.48
C ARG A 56 13.14 3.94 -7.85
N LYS A 57 13.16 3.02 -8.82
CA LYS A 57 14.40 2.39 -9.29
C LYS A 57 15.41 3.42 -9.83
N ARG A 58 14.94 4.54 -10.39
CA ARG A 58 15.80 5.59 -10.94
C ARG A 58 16.48 6.44 -9.86
N PHE A 59 15.89 6.54 -8.66
CA PHE A 59 16.43 7.32 -7.55
C PHE A 59 17.40 6.54 -6.64
N SER A 60 17.50 5.22 -6.82
CA SER A 60 18.43 4.36 -6.05
C SER A 60 19.82 4.24 -6.71
N ARG A 61 20.15 5.12 -7.64
CA ARG A 61 21.38 5.10 -8.43
C ARG A 61 22.18 6.36 -8.15
#